data_AF-A0A662X5E1-F1
#
_entry.id   AF-A0A662X5E1-F1
#
_cell.length_a   1.000
_cell.length_b   1.000
_cell.length_c   1.000
_cell.angle_alpha   90.00
_cell.angle_beta   90.00
_cell.angle_gamma   90.00
#
_symmetry.space_group_name_H-M   'P 1'
#
loop_
_entity.id
_entity.type
_entity.pdbx_description
1 polymer ?
#
loop_
_entity_poly.entity_id
_entity_poly.type
_entity_poly.pdbx_seq_one_letter_code
_entity_poly.pdbx_strand_id
1 'polypeptide(L)'
;MISACKNCRILTAPNVGVLSMERCENVQLTALSGLIRVSNCLDSRLNIYTLFPVIMSGENVGVVLGPYNSKYAGLAQQLAATPFLYNPESMGCWNSFLDLDSDKAADSMADTEKQAISLQAPETFREVCVPVKPSAGAGSAERPFPIPAEYASAVKSQYETVESLRQLVTSDEFDLSTKRTMEVVIQLRFKEWLSTTSNVRQILDLVHIERANPNSESGAKEM
;
A
#
# COMPACT_ATOMS: atom_id res chain seq x y z
N MET A 1 -5.67 -15.46 -8.61
CA MET A 1 -6.99 -15.19 -8.01
C MET A 1 -6.82 -14.96 -6.53
N ILE A 2 -7.46 -13.95 -5.96
CA ILE A 2 -7.50 -13.62 -4.54
C ILE A 2 -8.96 -13.73 -4.13
N SER A 3 -9.31 -14.61 -3.19
CA SER A 3 -10.71 -14.82 -2.80
C SER A 3 -10.86 -15.03 -1.31
N ALA A 4 -11.96 -14.51 -0.75
CA ALA A 4 -12.34 -14.70 0.65
C ALA A 4 -11.24 -14.29 1.65
N CYS A 5 -10.41 -13.30 1.28
CA CYS A 5 -9.36 -12.77 2.14
C CYS A 5 -9.93 -11.67 3.03
N LYS A 6 -9.54 -11.67 4.31
CA LYS A 6 -9.98 -10.68 5.29
C LYS A 6 -8.81 -10.13 6.09
N ASN A 7 -8.72 -8.81 6.23
CA ASN A 7 -7.68 -8.13 6.99
C ASN A 7 -6.25 -8.48 6.51
N CYS A 8 -6.04 -8.53 5.19
CA CYS A 8 -4.75 -8.92 4.59
C CYS A 8 -4.10 -7.76 3.84
N ARG A 9 -2.75 -7.71 3.87
CA ARG A 9 -1.96 -6.94 2.91
C ARG A 9 -1.35 -7.91 1.91
N ILE A 10 -1.65 -7.74 0.63
CA ILE A 10 -1.25 -8.65 -0.44
C ILE A 10 -0.47 -7.84 -1.47
N LEU A 11 0.76 -8.27 -1.74
CA LEU A 11 1.56 -7.78 -2.86
C LEU A 11 1.68 -8.92 -3.88
N THR A 12 1.38 -8.67 -5.15
CA THR A 12 1.59 -9.65 -6.22
C THR A 12 2.78 -9.26 -7.09
N ALA A 13 3.51 -10.28 -7.55
CA ALA A 13 4.43 -10.10 -8.66
C ALA A 13 3.67 -9.70 -9.95
N PRO A 14 4.35 -9.12 -10.94
CA PRO A 14 3.77 -8.83 -12.25
C PRO A 14 3.10 -10.06 -12.89
N ASN A 15 1.87 -9.90 -13.38
CA ASN A 15 1.10 -10.97 -14.01
C ASN A 15 0.51 -10.53 -15.36
N VAL A 16 0.76 -11.26 -16.44
CA VAL A 16 0.24 -10.90 -17.78
C VAL A 16 -1.27 -11.17 -17.92
N GLY A 17 -1.82 -12.08 -17.11
CA GLY A 17 -3.22 -12.47 -17.19
C GLY A 17 -4.20 -11.56 -16.44
N VAL A 18 -5.31 -12.18 -16.03
CA VAL A 18 -6.37 -11.53 -15.25
C VAL A 18 -6.16 -11.77 -13.75
N LEU A 19 -6.09 -10.69 -12.98
CA LEU A 19 -6.13 -10.75 -11.52
C LEU A 19 -7.55 -10.50 -11.02
N SER A 20 -8.21 -11.55 -10.55
CA SER A 20 -9.53 -11.46 -9.92
C SER A 20 -9.41 -11.37 -8.40
N MET A 21 -10.03 -10.36 -7.81
CA MET A 21 -10.22 -10.16 -6.37
C MET A 21 -11.70 -10.29 -6.03
N GLU A 22 -12.08 -11.31 -5.26
CA GLU A 22 -13.49 -11.65 -5.01
C GLU A 22 -13.80 -11.86 -3.54
N ARG A 23 -14.92 -11.35 -3.04
CA ARG A 23 -15.41 -11.60 -1.67
C ARG A 23 -14.38 -11.25 -0.60
N CYS A 24 -13.67 -10.15 -0.78
CA CYS A 24 -12.60 -9.72 0.13
C CYS A 24 -13.04 -8.57 1.01
N GLU A 25 -12.57 -8.55 2.27
CA GLU A 25 -12.95 -7.54 3.26
C GLU A 25 -11.70 -6.94 3.90
N ASN A 26 -11.61 -5.61 3.92
CA ASN A 26 -10.48 -4.89 4.50
C ASN A 26 -9.11 -5.41 3.99
N VAL A 27 -9.00 -5.59 2.68
CA VAL A 27 -7.76 -6.05 2.02
C VAL A 27 -7.04 -4.88 1.38
N GLN A 28 -5.73 -4.81 1.59
CA GLN A 28 -4.83 -3.85 0.93
C GLN A 28 -4.02 -4.60 -0.13
N LEU A 29 -4.40 -4.42 -1.40
CA LEU A 29 -3.78 -5.07 -2.54
C LEU A 29 -2.83 -4.11 -3.25
N THR A 30 -1.59 -4.52 -3.44
CA THR A 30 -0.65 -3.88 -4.37
C THR A 30 -0.35 -4.85 -5.50
N ALA A 31 -0.78 -4.52 -6.72
CA ALA A 31 -0.72 -5.47 -7.82
C ALA A 31 -0.48 -4.82 -9.19
N LEU A 32 0.16 -5.58 -10.06
CA LEU A 32 0.41 -5.19 -11.44
C LEU A 32 -0.05 -6.35 -12.32
N SER A 33 -1.09 -6.12 -13.13
CA SER A 33 -1.72 -7.17 -13.92
C SER A 33 -2.22 -6.66 -15.26
N GLY A 34 -2.29 -7.54 -16.26
CA GLY A 34 -2.80 -7.21 -17.59
C GLY A 34 -4.23 -6.67 -17.52
N LEU A 35 -5.11 -7.40 -16.82
CA LEU A 35 -6.46 -6.96 -16.47
C LEU A 35 -6.72 -7.23 -14.99
N ILE A 36 -7.50 -6.36 -14.35
CA ILE A 36 -7.90 -6.51 -12.96
C ILE A 36 -9.42 -6.52 -12.87
N ARG A 37 -9.97 -7.53 -12.19
CA ARG A 37 -11.39 -7.66 -11.90
C ARG A 37 -11.61 -7.66 -10.40
N VAL A 38 -12.58 -6.88 -9.93
CA VAL A 38 -12.96 -6.82 -8.52
C VAL A 38 -14.44 -7.14 -8.40
N SER A 39 -14.79 -7.98 -7.41
CA SER A 39 -16.18 -8.30 -7.15
C SER A 39 -16.49 -8.57 -5.69
N ASN A 40 -17.63 -8.07 -5.24
CA ASN A 40 -18.15 -8.31 -3.89
C ASN A 40 -17.11 -7.97 -2.80
N CYS A 41 -16.43 -6.83 -2.93
CA CYS A 41 -15.37 -6.43 -2.00
C CYS A 41 -15.82 -5.28 -1.10
N LEU A 42 -15.45 -5.35 0.18
CA LEU A 42 -15.79 -4.39 1.21
C LEU A 42 -14.52 -3.74 1.77
N ASP A 43 -14.54 -2.42 1.91
CA ASP A 43 -13.51 -1.61 2.60
C ASP A 43 -12.07 -1.91 2.17
N SER A 44 -11.89 -2.26 0.90
CA SER A 44 -10.61 -2.72 0.38
C SER A 44 -9.91 -1.64 -0.44
N ARG A 45 -8.59 -1.57 -0.34
CA ARG A 45 -7.75 -0.61 -1.08
C ARG A 45 -6.91 -1.34 -2.10
N LEU A 46 -6.96 -0.89 -3.36
CA LEU A 46 -6.22 -1.45 -4.47
C LEU A 46 -5.25 -0.40 -5.02
N ASN A 47 -3.97 -0.60 -4.80
CA ASN A 47 -2.88 0.17 -5.37
C ASN A 47 -2.31 -0.56 -6.58
N ILE A 48 -2.79 -0.22 -7.76
CA ILE A 48 -2.67 -1.07 -8.94
C ILE A 48 -2.00 -0.38 -10.13
N TYR A 49 -1.47 -1.21 -11.03
CA TYR A 49 -1.10 -0.81 -12.37
C TYR A 49 -1.69 -1.80 -13.37
N THR A 50 -2.40 -1.27 -14.36
CA THR A 50 -2.97 -2.01 -15.50
C THR A 50 -3.12 -1.03 -16.67
N LEU A 51 -3.07 -1.55 -17.90
CA LEU A 51 -3.25 -0.76 -19.12
C LEU A 51 -4.71 -0.62 -19.53
N PHE A 52 -5.63 -1.29 -18.83
CA PHE A 52 -7.06 -1.28 -19.11
C PHE A 52 -7.86 -0.82 -17.89
N PRO A 53 -9.06 -0.25 -18.07
CA PRO A 53 -9.94 0.05 -16.95
C PRO A 53 -10.22 -1.19 -16.10
N VAL A 54 -10.28 -1.00 -14.78
CA VAL A 54 -10.62 -2.08 -13.84
C VAL A 54 -12.06 -2.52 -14.06
N ILE A 55 -12.32 -3.82 -14.11
CA ILE A 55 -13.69 -4.33 -14.21
C ILE A 55 -14.26 -4.53 -12.81
N MET A 56 -15.37 -3.84 -12.54
CA MET A 56 -16.11 -3.90 -11.29
C MET A 56 -17.41 -4.65 -11.53
N SER A 57 -17.75 -5.58 -10.63
CA SER A 57 -18.98 -6.38 -10.69
C SER A 57 -19.46 -6.77 -9.30
N GLY A 58 -20.74 -7.03 -9.13
CA GLY A 58 -21.35 -7.29 -7.83
C GLY A 58 -21.30 -6.09 -6.89
N GLU A 59 -21.45 -6.34 -5.60
CA GLU A 59 -21.60 -5.30 -4.58
C GLU A 59 -20.24 -4.89 -4.01
N ASN A 60 -19.70 -3.78 -4.50
CA ASN A 60 -18.45 -3.21 -4.01
C ASN A 60 -18.75 -1.98 -3.16
N VAL A 61 -18.29 -1.98 -1.90
CA VAL A 61 -18.58 -0.89 -0.96
C VAL A 61 -17.29 -0.42 -0.31
N GLY A 62 -17.02 0.89 -0.37
CA GLY A 62 -15.81 1.47 0.21
C GLY A 62 -14.52 0.99 -0.46
N VAL A 63 -14.58 0.57 -1.73
CA VAL A 63 -13.39 0.17 -2.48
C VAL A 63 -12.62 1.42 -2.94
N VAL A 64 -11.32 1.46 -2.65
CA VAL A 64 -10.47 2.62 -2.97
C VAL A 64 -9.41 2.23 -4.00
N LEU A 65 -9.41 2.90 -5.16
CA LEU A 65 -8.43 2.71 -6.23
C LEU A 65 -7.30 3.74 -6.14
N GLY A 66 -6.05 3.29 -6.17
CA GLY A 66 -4.87 4.14 -6.18
C GLY A 66 -3.80 3.64 -7.14
N PRO A 67 -2.80 4.47 -7.45
CA PRO A 67 -1.68 4.05 -8.30
C PRO A 67 -0.85 2.98 -7.59
N TYR A 68 -0.12 2.18 -8.37
CA TYR A 68 0.80 1.18 -7.83
C TYR A 68 1.85 1.83 -6.93
N ASN A 69 1.96 1.33 -5.69
CA ASN A 69 2.68 1.99 -4.61
C ASN A 69 3.89 1.20 -4.11
N SER A 70 4.40 0.23 -4.85
CA SER A 70 5.60 -0.52 -4.44
C SER A 70 6.78 -0.26 -5.36
N LYS A 71 7.98 -0.50 -4.82
CA LYS A 71 9.24 -0.61 -5.56
C LYS A 71 10.11 -1.60 -4.79
N TYR A 72 10.67 -2.58 -5.49
CA TYR A 72 11.52 -3.59 -4.86
C TYR A 72 12.55 -4.13 -5.84
N ALA A 73 13.66 -4.63 -5.29
CA ALA A 73 14.75 -5.17 -6.08
C ALA A 73 14.27 -6.37 -6.91
N GLY A 74 14.48 -6.33 -8.23
CA GLY A 74 14.00 -7.36 -9.16
C GLY A 74 12.70 -7.04 -9.89
N LEU A 75 11.93 -6.02 -9.47
CA LEU A 75 10.70 -5.61 -10.16
C LEU A 75 10.96 -5.27 -11.64
N ALA A 76 12.00 -4.48 -11.92
CA ALA A 76 12.37 -4.10 -13.28
C ALA A 76 12.72 -5.32 -14.15
N GLN A 77 13.41 -6.33 -13.60
CA GLN A 77 13.74 -7.56 -14.31
C GLN A 77 12.49 -8.38 -14.63
N GLN A 78 11.55 -8.48 -13.69
CA GLN A 78 10.27 -9.17 -13.89
C GLN A 78 9.42 -8.48 -14.97
N LEU A 79 9.45 -7.15 -15.01
CA LEU A 79 8.75 -6.36 -16.02
C LEU A 79 9.43 -6.42 -17.40
N ALA A 80 10.75 -6.53 -17.46
CA ALA A 80 11.47 -6.77 -18.72
C ALA A 80 11.08 -8.11 -19.36
N ALA A 81 10.76 -9.13 -18.57
CA ALA A 81 10.24 -10.41 -19.06
C ALA A 81 8.76 -10.34 -19.51
N THR A 82 8.06 -9.23 -19.27
CA THR A 82 6.63 -9.04 -19.54
C THR A 82 6.36 -7.68 -20.22
N PRO A 83 6.87 -7.44 -21.45
CA PRO A 83 6.92 -6.10 -22.04
C PRO A 83 5.55 -5.49 -22.36
N PHE A 84 4.50 -6.30 -22.54
CA PHE A 84 3.15 -5.82 -22.83
C PHE A 84 2.36 -5.42 -21.58
N LEU A 85 2.95 -5.60 -20.41
CA LEU A 85 2.26 -5.43 -19.14
C LEU A 85 2.30 -3.98 -18.62
N TYR A 86 3.25 -3.18 -19.13
CA TYR A 86 3.38 -1.78 -18.77
C TYR A 86 3.84 -0.92 -19.93
N ASN A 87 3.56 0.37 -19.85
CA ASN A 87 4.07 1.40 -20.72
C ASN A 87 4.92 2.38 -19.88
N PRO A 88 6.23 2.53 -20.17
CA PRO A 88 7.13 3.42 -19.42
C PRO A 88 6.70 4.89 -19.38
N GLU A 89 5.92 5.35 -20.36
CA GLU A 89 5.49 6.74 -20.47
C GLU A 89 4.08 6.97 -19.89
N SER A 90 3.39 5.90 -19.49
CA SER A 90 2.02 5.95 -19.00
C SER A 90 1.92 5.52 -17.54
N MET A 91 1.10 6.25 -16.79
CA MET A 91 0.70 5.86 -15.44
C MET A 91 -0.33 4.71 -15.41
N GLY A 92 -0.78 4.22 -16.58
CA GLY A 92 -1.81 3.20 -16.70
C GLY A 92 -3.22 3.73 -16.44
N CYS A 93 -4.18 2.82 -16.31
CA CYS A 93 -5.61 3.09 -16.15
C CYS A 93 -6.12 2.75 -14.73
N TRP A 94 -5.28 2.86 -13.70
CA TRP A 94 -5.66 2.55 -12.31
C TRP A 94 -6.82 3.40 -11.77
N ASN A 95 -7.01 4.60 -12.32
CA ASN A 95 -8.05 5.56 -11.95
C ASN A 95 -9.32 5.43 -12.79
N SER A 96 -9.39 4.45 -13.69
CA SER A 96 -10.54 4.21 -14.57
C SER A 96 -11.10 2.82 -14.30
N PHE A 97 -12.43 2.72 -14.26
CA PHE A 97 -13.12 1.46 -14.05
C PHE A 97 -14.42 1.39 -14.87
N LEU A 98 -14.81 0.16 -15.19
CA LEU A 98 -16.07 -0.18 -15.82
C LEU A 98 -16.92 -0.95 -14.80
N ASP A 99 -18.02 -0.34 -14.35
CA ASP A 99 -18.97 -0.96 -13.44
C ASP A 99 -20.10 -1.66 -14.21
N LEU A 100 -20.09 -2.99 -14.19
CA LEU A 100 -21.03 -3.84 -14.91
C LEU A 100 -22.41 -3.90 -14.26
N ASP A 101 -22.58 -3.45 -13.01
CA ASP A 101 -23.84 -3.48 -12.27
C ASP A 101 -24.48 -2.09 -12.11
N SER A 102 -23.88 -1.06 -12.69
CA SER A 102 -24.31 0.34 -12.59
C SER A 102 -25.72 0.61 -13.15
N ASP A 103 -26.22 -0.24 -14.05
CA ASP A 103 -27.60 -0.17 -14.59
C ASP A 103 -28.69 -0.37 -13.52
N LYS A 104 -28.35 -0.87 -12.32
CA LYS A 104 -29.30 -1.06 -11.21
C LYS A 104 -29.46 0.16 -10.30
N ALA A 105 -28.61 1.18 -10.45
CA ALA A 105 -28.57 2.34 -9.54
C ALA A 105 -29.49 3.50 -9.95
N ALA A 106 -30.13 3.46 -11.12
CA ALA A 106 -31.00 4.53 -11.59
C ALA A 106 -32.34 4.65 -10.83
N ASP A 107 -32.73 3.63 -10.06
CA ASP A 107 -34.04 3.56 -9.37
C ASP A 107 -33.99 3.76 -7.84
N SER A 108 -32.83 4.08 -7.26
CA SER A 108 -32.67 4.16 -5.79
C SER A 108 -32.41 5.60 -5.33
N MET A 109 -33.41 6.23 -4.71
CA MET A 109 -33.26 7.52 -4.03
C MET A 109 -32.20 7.45 -2.92
N ALA A 110 -31.43 8.52 -2.83
CA ALA A 110 -30.39 8.87 -1.86
C ALA A 110 -30.38 8.14 -0.51
N ASP A 111 -29.19 7.64 -0.14
CA ASP A 111 -28.72 7.76 1.23
C ASP A 111 -27.20 7.99 1.30
N THR A 112 -26.78 8.81 2.27
CA THR A 112 -25.44 9.40 2.36
C THR A 112 -24.49 8.48 3.11
N GLU A 113 -24.09 7.34 2.53
CA GLU A 113 -23.09 6.47 3.16
C GLU A 113 -22.14 5.87 2.11
N LYS A 114 -20.89 6.37 2.11
CA LYS A 114 -19.69 5.87 1.42
C LYS A 114 -19.85 5.49 -0.06
N GLN A 115 -19.30 6.33 -0.95
CA GLN A 115 -19.20 6.03 -2.39
C GLN A 115 -18.69 4.59 -2.60
N ALA A 116 -19.46 3.78 -3.35
CA ALA A 116 -19.19 2.36 -3.59
C ALA A 116 -17.72 2.12 -4.00
N ILE A 117 -17.22 3.00 -4.88
CA ILE A 117 -15.86 3.00 -5.41
C ILE A 117 -15.35 4.44 -5.42
N SER A 118 -14.18 4.70 -4.84
CA SER A 118 -13.56 6.03 -4.83
C SER A 118 -12.09 5.97 -5.22
N LEU A 119 -11.51 7.10 -5.62
CA LEU A 119 -10.07 7.21 -5.83
C LEU A 119 -9.35 7.49 -4.51
N GLN A 120 -8.11 7.04 -4.39
CA GLN A 120 -7.26 7.31 -3.24
C GLN A 120 -6.89 8.79 -3.21
N ALA A 121 -6.96 9.42 -2.04
CA ALA A 121 -6.43 10.77 -1.88
C ALA A 121 -4.88 10.73 -1.82
N PRO A 122 -4.15 11.64 -2.49
CA PRO A 122 -2.69 11.68 -2.49
C PRO A 122 -2.06 11.65 -1.08
N GLU A 123 -2.70 12.28 -0.11
CA GLU A 123 -2.26 12.40 1.29
C GLU A 123 -2.30 11.05 2.03
N THR A 124 -3.10 10.11 1.53
CA THR A 124 -3.24 8.75 2.08
C THR A 124 -2.39 7.73 1.33
N PHE A 125 -1.74 8.13 0.23
CA PHE A 125 -0.83 7.28 -0.51
C PHE A 125 0.45 7.05 0.30
N ARG A 126 0.84 5.79 0.43
CA ARG A 126 2.04 5.34 1.14
C ARG A 126 2.73 4.27 0.31
N GLU A 127 4.04 4.37 0.18
CA GLU A 127 4.81 3.33 -0.49
C GLU A 127 4.83 2.04 0.35
N VAL A 128 4.69 0.89 -0.29
CA VAL A 128 4.86 -0.41 0.36
C VAL A 128 6.32 -0.83 0.25
N CYS A 129 6.97 -0.98 1.41
CA CYS A 129 8.28 -1.62 1.47
C CYS A 129 8.10 -3.13 1.39
N VAL A 130 8.80 -3.76 0.44
CA VAL A 130 8.84 -5.22 0.32
C VAL A 130 10.08 -5.70 1.06
N PRO A 131 9.95 -6.56 2.10
CA PRO A 131 11.09 -7.04 2.89
C PRO A 131 11.81 -8.18 2.16
N VAL A 132 12.22 -7.95 0.91
CA VAL A 132 13.04 -8.90 0.16
C VAL A 132 14.50 -8.70 0.54
N LYS A 133 15.18 -9.80 0.90
CA LYS A 133 16.65 -9.80 0.88
C LYS A 133 17.05 -9.59 -0.58
N PRO A 134 17.78 -8.51 -0.92
CA PRO A 134 18.23 -8.33 -2.29
C PRO A 134 19.10 -9.55 -2.65
N SER A 135 18.71 -10.27 -3.69
CA SER A 135 19.58 -11.29 -4.28
C SER A 135 20.88 -10.59 -4.71
N ALA A 136 22.02 -11.28 -4.58
CA ALA A 136 23.27 -10.77 -5.14
C ALA A 136 23.04 -10.43 -6.64
N GLY A 137 23.28 -9.18 -7.02
CA GLY A 137 23.04 -8.66 -8.38
C GLY A 137 21.64 -8.08 -8.64
N ALA A 138 20.74 -8.03 -7.65
CA ALA A 138 19.47 -7.32 -7.80
C ALA A 138 19.72 -5.80 -7.87
N GLY A 139 19.35 -5.18 -8.99
CA GLY A 139 19.49 -3.74 -9.22
C GLY A 139 18.68 -2.88 -8.24
N SER A 140 18.83 -1.56 -8.38
CA SER A 140 18.09 -0.55 -7.60
C SER A 140 16.58 -0.81 -7.62
N ALA A 141 15.90 -0.54 -6.50
CA ALA A 141 14.45 -0.64 -6.38
C ALA A 141 13.79 0.54 -7.11
N GLU A 142 13.75 0.47 -8.43
CA GLU A 142 13.17 1.49 -9.30
C GLU A 142 11.83 1.04 -9.87
N ARG A 143 10.92 2.01 -10.05
CA ARG A 143 9.68 1.80 -10.80
C ARG A 143 9.94 2.15 -12.27
N PRO A 144 9.60 1.27 -13.22
CA PRO A 144 9.82 1.54 -14.64
C PRO A 144 8.67 2.33 -15.29
N PHE A 145 7.72 2.84 -14.51
CA PHE A 145 6.59 3.65 -14.98
C PHE A 145 6.32 4.81 -14.01
N PRO A 146 5.77 5.93 -14.51
CA PRO A 146 5.52 7.12 -13.71
C PRO A 146 4.34 6.93 -12.76
N ILE A 147 4.36 7.70 -11.67
CA ILE A 147 3.20 7.94 -10.82
C ILE A 147 2.68 9.37 -11.08
N PRO A 148 1.40 9.66 -10.83
CA PRO A 148 0.89 11.02 -11.00
C PRO A 148 1.64 12.02 -10.11
N ALA A 149 1.84 13.25 -10.62
CA ALA A 149 2.66 14.27 -9.96
C ALA A 149 2.16 14.66 -8.56
N GLU A 150 0.84 14.69 -8.37
CA GLU A 150 0.20 14.98 -7.07
C GLU A 150 0.60 13.94 -6.01
N TYR A 151 0.60 12.66 -6.39
CA TYR A 151 1.00 11.56 -5.51
C TYR A 151 2.49 11.59 -5.21
N ALA A 152 3.32 11.86 -6.22
CA ALA A 152 4.76 12.03 -6.03
C ALA A 152 5.08 13.18 -5.06
N SER A 153 4.37 14.30 -5.20
CA SER A 153 4.53 15.48 -4.34
C SER A 153 4.07 15.20 -2.92
N ALA A 154 2.93 14.50 -2.75
CA ALA A 154 2.43 14.09 -1.44
C ALA A 154 3.42 13.15 -0.72
N VAL A 155 4.01 12.19 -1.43
CA VAL A 155 5.05 11.31 -0.88
C VAL A 155 6.26 12.12 -0.44
N LYS A 156 6.74 13.04 -1.29
CA LYS A 156 7.87 13.91 -0.95
C LYS A 156 7.60 14.73 0.31
N SER A 157 6.44 15.37 0.40
CA SER A 157 6.04 16.16 1.57
C SER A 157 5.95 15.31 2.84
N GLN A 158 5.46 14.06 2.75
CA GLN A 158 5.44 13.13 3.88
C GLN A 158 6.86 12.78 4.35
N TYR A 159 7.78 12.51 3.42
CA TYR A 159 9.18 12.26 3.74
C TYR A 159 9.84 13.46 4.41
N GLU A 160 9.63 14.66 3.87
CA GLU A 160 10.14 15.91 4.44
C GLU A 160 9.60 16.14 5.85
N THR A 161 8.30 15.93 6.07
CA THR A 161 7.67 16.05 7.39
C THR A 161 8.30 15.10 8.42
N VAL A 162 8.49 13.84 8.02
CA VAL A 162 9.11 12.83 8.91
C VAL A 162 10.57 13.18 9.18
N GLU A 163 11.30 13.67 8.18
CA GLU A 163 12.70 14.06 8.33
C GLU A 163 12.86 15.28 9.23
N SER A 164 12.03 16.31 9.05
CA SER A 164 11.99 17.47 9.93
C SER A 164 11.66 17.07 11.37
N LEU A 165 10.72 16.14 11.57
CA LEU A 165 10.41 15.62 12.91
C LEU A 165 11.61 14.87 13.52
N ARG A 166 12.32 14.04 12.75
CA ARG A 166 13.53 13.36 13.22
C ARG A 166 14.60 14.34 13.67
N GLN A 167 14.90 15.33 12.83
CA GLN A 167 15.88 16.37 13.13
C GLN A 167 15.52 17.14 14.40
N LEU A 168 14.24 17.49 14.57
CA LEU A 168 13.74 18.14 15.77
C LEU A 168 13.92 17.28 17.02
N VAL A 169 13.61 15.98 16.95
CA VAL A 169 13.76 15.05 18.08
C VAL A 169 15.23 14.84 18.44
N THR A 170 16.13 14.86 17.46
CA THR A 170 17.57 14.67 17.67
C THR A 170 18.34 15.96 17.96
N SER A 171 17.70 17.13 17.89
CA SER A 171 18.41 18.40 18.03
C SER A 171 18.97 18.56 19.44
N ASP A 172 20.16 19.16 19.55
CA ASP A 172 20.79 19.48 20.84
C ASP A 172 20.29 20.79 21.45
N GLU A 173 19.36 21.47 20.77
CA GLU A 173 18.78 22.73 21.22
C GLU A 173 17.79 22.55 22.38
N PHE A 174 17.22 21.34 22.52
CA PHE A 174 16.27 21.04 23.59
C PHE A 174 16.98 20.52 24.85
N ASP A 175 16.56 21.05 26.00
CA ASP A 175 16.99 20.55 27.29
C ASP A 175 16.42 19.14 27.57
N LEU A 176 17.00 18.45 28.56
CA LEU A 176 16.60 17.07 28.90
C LEU A 176 15.12 16.96 29.31
N SER A 177 14.55 18.02 29.91
CA SER A 177 13.15 18.02 30.34
C SER A 177 12.18 18.11 29.15
N THR A 178 12.50 18.96 28.15
CA THR A 178 11.73 19.07 26.91
C THR A 178 11.84 17.79 26.09
N LYS A 179 13.05 17.22 25.97
CA LYS A 179 13.26 15.93 25.27
C LYS A 179 12.40 14.81 25.86
N ARG A 180 12.37 14.68 27.20
CA ARG A 180 11.51 13.70 27.88
C ARG A 180 10.02 13.95 27.62
N THR A 181 9.59 15.20 27.62
CA THR A 181 8.19 15.56 27.35
C THR A 181 7.79 15.21 25.91
N MET A 182 8.64 15.51 24.93
CA MET A 182 8.42 15.13 23.54
C MET A 182 8.28 13.61 23.39
N GLU A 183 9.14 12.83 24.03
CA GLU A 183 9.07 11.37 23.99
C GLU A 183 7.72 10.85 24.49
N VAL A 184 7.22 11.37 25.62
CA VAL A 184 5.90 10.98 26.16
C VAL A 184 4.78 11.31 25.17
N VAL A 185 4.81 12.49 24.55
CA VAL A 185 3.79 12.90 23.58
C VAL A 185 3.82 12.01 22.33
N ILE A 186 5.01 11.69 21.82
CA ILE A 186 5.19 10.79 20.67
C ILE A 186 4.64 9.41 20.99
N GLN A 187 4.96 8.85 22.16
CA GLN A 187 4.46 7.54 22.59
C GLN A 187 2.93 7.55 22.73
N LEU A 188 2.35 8.63 23.28
CA LEU A 188 0.90 8.76 23.41
C LEU A 188 0.22 8.76 22.04
N ARG A 189 0.71 9.60 21.11
CA ARG A 189 0.18 9.66 19.74
C ARG A 189 0.35 8.36 18.97
N PHE A 190 1.46 7.65 19.19
CA PHE A 190 1.67 6.33 18.59
C PHE A 190 0.68 5.29 19.12
N LYS A 191 0.39 5.27 20.43
CA LYS A 191 -0.61 4.37 21.03
C LYS A 191 -2.03 4.68 20.53
N GLU A 192 -2.38 5.95 20.42
CA GLU A 192 -3.63 6.41 19.82
C GLU A 192 -3.75 5.91 18.37
N TRP A 193 -2.69 6.10 17.58
CA TRP A 193 -2.64 5.62 16.19
C TRP A 193 -2.80 4.09 16.09
N LEU A 194 -2.10 3.30 16.92
CA LEU A 194 -2.23 1.84 16.94
C LEU A 194 -3.66 1.40 17.21
N SER A 195 -4.35 2.09 18.12
CA SER A 195 -5.73 1.80 18.53
C SER A 195 -6.71 2.11 17.39
N THR A 196 -6.58 3.28 16.78
CA THR A 196 -7.47 3.72 15.68
C THR A 196 -7.27 2.92 14.40
N THR A 197 -6.04 2.46 14.12
CA THR A 197 -5.72 1.72 12.89
C THR A 197 -5.83 0.21 13.01
N SER A 198 -6.18 -0.31 14.20
CA SER A 198 -6.19 -1.76 14.49
C SER A 198 -4.85 -2.46 14.23
N ASN A 199 -3.74 -1.71 14.25
CA ASN A 199 -2.39 -2.24 14.02
C ASN A 199 -1.75 -2.84 15.27
N VAL A 200 -2.41 -2.77 16.43
CA VAL A 200 -1.93 -3.35 17.71
C VAL A 200 -1.48 -4.81 17.53
N ARG A 201 -2.25 -5.60 16.76
CA ARG A 201 -1.93 -7.01 16.50
C ARG A 201 -0.55 -7.18 15.84
N GLN A 202 -0.18 -6.32 14.89
CA GLN A 202 1.10 -6.43 14.18
C GLN A 202 2.28 -6.24 15.12
N ILE A 203 2.16 -5.32 16.08
CA ILE A 203 3.20 -5.09 17.10
C ILE A 203 3.31 -6.30 18.05
N LEU A 204 2.18 -6.88 18.46
CA LEU A 204 2.20 -8.10 19.25
C LEU A 204 2.86 -9.24 18.48
N ASP A 205 2.50 -9.45 17.22
CA ASP A 205 3.07 -10.50 16.37
C ASP A 205 4.59 -10.34 16.23
N LEU A 206 5.10 -9.10 16.07
CA LEU A 206 6.54 -8.80 16.05
C LEU A 206 7.26 -9.26 17.33
N VAL A 207 6.70 -8.97 18.51
CA VAL A 207 7.27 -9.39 19.81
C VAL A 207 7.30 -10.93 19.92
N HIS A 208 6.28 -11.61 19.42
CA HIS A 208 6.25 -13.08 19.42
C HIS A 208 7.28 -13.67 18.45
N ILE A 209 7.48 -13.06 17.28
CA ILE A 209 8.49 -13.49 16.30
C ILE A 209 9.90 -13.35 16.88
N GLU A 210 10.20 -12.23 17.55
CA GLU A 210 11.50 -12.00 18.20
C GLU A 210 11.79 -13.07 19.27
N ARG A 211 10.80 -13.38 20.11
CA ARG A 211 10.91 -14.42 21.14
C ARG A 211 11.04 -15.84 20.56
N ALA A 212 10.45 -16.09 19.40
CA ALA A 212 10.51 -17.38 18.72
C ALA A 212 11.83 -17.59 17.96
N ASN A 213 12.65 -16.54 17.77
CA ASN A 213 13.85 -16.59 16.95
C ASN A 213 15.11 -16.18 17.76
N PRO A 214 15.57 -16.99 18.74
CA PRO A 214 16.72 -16.66 19.60
C PRO A 214 18.08 -16.60 18.88
N ASN A 215 18.16 -16.91 17.58
CA ASN A 215 19.41 -16.98 16.81
C ASN A 215 19.71 -15.74 15.94
N SER A 216 18.96 -14.64 16.03
CA SER A 216 19.29 -13.41 15.26
C SER A 216 20.37 -12.53 15.89
N GLU A 217 20.80 -12.80 17.13
CA GLU A 217 21.88 -12.03 17.79
C GLU A 217 23.29 -12.61 17.57
N SER A 218 23.44 -13.82 17.00
CA SER A 218 24.76 -14.48 16.86
C SER A 218 25.55 -14.09 15.60
N GLY A 219 25.15 -13.04 14.86
CA GLY A 219 25.86 -12.58 13.65
C GLY A 219 26.66 -11.29 13.79
N ALA A 220 26.56 -10.58 14.92
CA ALA A 220 27.19 -9.26 15.11
C ALA A 220 28.50 -9.29 15.92
N LYS A 221 29.00 -10.49 16.27
CA LYS A 221 30.31 -10.69 16.88
C LYS A 221 30.95 -11.94 16.30
N GLU A 222 31.67 -11.80 15.20
CA GLU A 222 32.89 -12.57 14.93
C GLU A 222 33.65 -11.98 13.72
N MET A 223 34.85 -11.46 14.05
CA MET A 223 35.98 -10.97 13.23
C MET A 223 35.81 -9.75 12.31
#